data_AF-A0A7S2XI54-F1
#
_entry.id   AF-A0A7S2XI54-F1
#
_cell.length_a   1.000
_cell.length_b   1.000
_cell.length_c   1.000
_cell.angle_alpha   90.00
_cell.angle_beta   90.00
_cell.angle_gamma   90.00
#
_symmetry.space_group_name_H-M   'P 1'
#
loop_
_entity.id
_entity.type
_entity.pdbx_description
1 polymer ?
#
loop_
_entity_poly.entity_id
_entity_poly.type
_entity_poly.pdbx_seq_one_letter_code
_entity_poly.pdbx_strand_id
1 'polypeptide(L)'
;FFIFWFLIIWLATIEGGQGALVGLQPIDKALYAESHPISHMCAKLAHKGDNMERFIVGRQFLVVLIVFILNMMGSAVADATVLGMSNVMAEIFLATGVAMILTTIMIGQLTAQVNAANCMLDFIDNYFMLLSTYVSLAIEFSGLLHSVYLVQIIFSKIIGRPIASNEPQMTGLQNVFFWAR
;
A
#
# COMPACT_ATOMS: atom_id res chain seq x y z
N PHE A 1 -1.93 -14.40 -17.27
CA PHE A 1 -3.36 -14.31 -16.92
C PHE A 1 -3.62 -14.44 -15.42
N PHE A 2 -3.31 -15.57 -14.76
CA PHE A 2 -3.58 -15.72 -13.32
C PHE A 2 -2.83 -14.72 -12.42
N ILE A 3 -1.55 -14.46 -12.71
CA ILE A 3 -0.73 -13.49 -11.97
C ILE A 3 -1.33 -12.08 -12.08
N PHE A 4 -1.85 -11.72 -13.26
CA PHE A 4 -2.45 -10.41 -13.50
C PHE A 4 -3.64 -10.15 -12.59
N TRP A 5 -4.59 -11.08 -12.54
CA TRP A 5 -5.76 -10.97 -11.68
C TRP A 5 -5.41 -11.03 -10.21
N PHE A 6 -4.46 -11.89 -9.83
CA PHE A 6 -3.94 -11.93 -8.46
C PHE A 6 -3.37 -10.58 -8.03
N LEU A 7 -2.54 -9.95 -8.87
CA LEU A 7 -1.95 -8.64 -8.58
C LEU A 7 -3.01 -7.53 -8.46
N ILE A 8 -4.07 -7.55 -9.28
CA ILE A 8 -5.18 -6.60 -9.17
C ILE A 8 -5.96 -6.80 -7.86
N ILE A 9 -6.26 -8.05 -7.48
CA ILE A 9 -6.94 -8.35 -6.21
C ILE A 9 -6.06 -7.96 -5.02
N TRP A 10 -4.76 -8.18 -5.13
CA TRP A 10 -3.82 -7.79 -4.09
C TRP A 10 -3.76 -6.28 -3.93
N LEU A 11 -3.61 -5.55 -5.05
CA LEU A 11 -3.67 -4.09 -5.09
C LEU A 11 -4.96 -3.55 -4.45
N ALA A 12 -6.11 -4.14 -4.78
CA ALA A 12 -7.40 -3.79 -4.21
C ALA A 12 -7.44 -3.93 -2.69
N THR A 13 -6.95 -5.05 -2.18
CA THR A 13 -6.93 -5.32 -0.74
C THR A 13 -6.05 -4.31 -0.01
N ILE A 14 -4.88 -3.98 -0.57
CA ILE A 14 -3.93 -3.06 0.03
C ILE A 14 -4.43 -1.61 0.02
N GLU A 15 -5.09 -1.20 -1.06
CA GLU A 15 -5.62 0.16 -1.20
C GLU A 15 -6.85 0.39 -0.34
N GLY A 16 -7.85 -0.48 -0.43
CA GLY A 16 -9.02 -0.40 0.45
C GLY A 16 -8.65 -0.57 1.92
N GLY A 17 -7.73 -1.49 2.21
CA GLY A 17 -7.29 -1.80 3.56
C GLY A 17 -6.57 -0.65 4.26
N GLN A 18 -5.78 0.15 3.53
CA GLN A 18 -5.17 1.36 4.10
C GLN A 18 -6.25 2.36 4.54
N GLY A 19 -7.23 2.63 3.67
CA GLY A 19 -8.32 3.57 3.98
C GLY A 19 -9.07 3.16 5.24
N ALA A 20 -9.41 1.87 5.35
CA ALA A 20 -10.05 1.31 6.53
C ALA A 20 -9.14 1.40 7.78
N LEU A 21 -7.87 1.03 7.69
CA LEU A 21 -6.93 1.07 8.82
C LEU A 21 -6.68 2.49 9.35
N VAL A 22 -6.63 3.49 8.48
CA VAL A 22 -6.55 4.91 8.88
C VAL A 22 -7.87 5.37 9.49
N GLY A 23 -9.00 5.03 8.85
CA GLY A 23 -10.34 5.38 9.35
C GLY A 23 -10.69 4.76 10.72
N LEU A 24 -10.06 3.64 11.08
CA LEU A 24 -10.24 2.97 12.37
C LEU A 24 -9.34 3.51 13.49
N GLN A 25 -8.38 4.41 13.21
CA GLN A 25 -7.53 5.01 14.24
C GLN A 25 -8.29 5.67 15.42
N PRO A 26 -9.37 6.44 15.20
CA PRO A 26 -10.12 7.08 16.28
C PRO A 26 -11.10 6.14 17.01
N ILE A 27 -11.33 4.92 16.50
CA ILE A 27 -12.33 4.01 17.05
C ILE A 27 -11.69 3.10 18.10
N ASP A 28 -12.34 2.97 19.25
CA ASP A 28 -11.86 2.06 20.29
C ASP A 28 -11.86 0.61 19.80
N LYS A 29 -10.71 -0.04 19.92
CA LYS A 29 -10.45 -1.40 19.44
C LYS A 29 -11.22 -2.45 20.22
N ALA A 30 -11.65 -2.14 21.45
CA ALA A 30 -12.45 -3.03 22.28
C ALA A 30 -13.87 -3.26 21.70
N LEU A 31 -14.39 -2.29 20.94
CA LEU A 31 -15.77 -2.32 20.42
C LEU A 31 -16.01 -3.43 19.38
N TYR A 32 -14.97 -3.85 18.67
CA TYR A 32 -15.07 -4.85 17.59
C TYR A 32 -14.21 -6.08 17.83
N ALA A 33 -13.67 -6.25 19.05
CA ALA A 33 -12.81 -7.38 19.39
C ALA A 33 -13.54 -8.73 19.33
N GLU A 34 -14.82 -8.78 19.71
CA GLU A 34 -15.63 -10.01 19.67
C GLU A 34 -16.33 -10.23 18.31
N SER A 35 -16.66 -9.15 17.60
CA SER A 35 -17.38 -9.27 16.32
C SER A 35 -16.45 -9.55 15.13
N HIS A 36 -15.27 -8.91 15.08
CA HIS A 36 -14.32 -9.00 13.97
C HIS A 36 -12.90 -9.24 14.50
N PRO A 37 -12.55 -10.49 14.86
CA PRO A 37 -11.29 -10.80 15.52
C PRO A 37 -10.08 -10.54 14.63
N ILE A 38 -10.20 -10.68 13.30
CA ILE A 38 -9.10 -10.43 12.36
C ILE A 38 -8.89 -8.93 12.19
N SER A 39 -9.99 -8.17 12.05
CA SER A 39 -9.94 -6.71 12.02
C SER A 39 -9.31 -6.13 13.29
N HIS A 40 -9.62 -6.71 14.46
CA HIS A 40 -8.98 -6.35 15.72
C HIS A 40 -7.47 -6.62 15.70
N MET A 41 -7.02 -7.78 15.19
CA MET A 41 -5.60 -8.07 15.06
C MET A 41 -4.89 -7.10 14.10
N CYS A 42 -5.49 -6.82 12.93
CA CYS A 42 -5.01 -5.84 11.96
C CYS A 42 -4.83 -4.46 12.58
N ALA A 43 -5.88 -3.95 13.24
CA ALA A 43 -5.88 -2.63 13.86
C ALA A 43 -4.90 -2.56 15.04
N LYS A 44 -4.82 -3.62 15.87
CA LYS A 44 -3.87 -3.69 16.98
C LYS A 44 -2.42 -3.71 16.49
N LEU A 45 -2.14 -4.40 15.38
CA LEU A 45 -0.81 -4.45 14.77
C LEU A 45 -0.43 -3.10 14.14
N ALA A 46 -1.33 -2.52 13.35
CA ALA A 46 -1.08 -1.28 12.60
C ALA A 46 -1.07 -0.04 13.50
N HIS A 47 -1.87 0.01 14.57
CA HIS A 47 -1.91 1.17 15.49
C HIS A 47 -0.94 1.05 16.68
N LYS A 48 -0.06 0.05 16.70
CA LYS A 48 0.93 -0.09 17.78
C LYS A 48 2.15 0.79 17.49
N GLY A 49 2.40 1.79 18.33
CA GLY A 49 3.54 2.70 18.17
C GLY A 49 3.47 3.43 16.82
N ASP A 50 4.59 3.45 16.10
CA ASP A 50 4.71 4.11 14.78
C ASP A 50 4.47 3.14 13.61
N ASN A 51 3.93 1.94 13.88
CA ASN A 51 3.67 0.93 12.85
C ASN A 51 2.73 1.41 11.74
N MET A 52 1.85 2.37 12.00
CA MET A 52 0.96 2.90 10.96
C MET A 52 1.76 3.67 9.91
N GLU A 53 2.70 4.52 10.33
CA GLU A 53 3.56 5.26 9.42
C GLU A 53 4.45 4.30 8.62
N ARG A 54 5.05 3.31 9.31
CA ARG A 54 5.84 2.25 8.67
C ARG A 54 5.04 1.44 7.67
N PHE A 55 3.81 1.08 8.03
CA PHE A 55 2.88 0.39 7.14
C PHE A 55 2.59 1.24 5.91
N ILE A 56 2.24 2.53 6.07
CA ILE A 56 1.97 3.43 4.95
C ILE A 56 3.17 3.46 3.99
N VAL A 57 4.40 3.63 4.50
CA VAL A 57 5.62 3.70 3.69
C VAL A 57 5.90 2.38 2.97
N GLY A 58 5.96 1.26 3.69
CA GLY A 58 6.20 -0.08 3.12
C GLY A 58 5.14 -0.48 2.09
N ARG A 59 3.90 -0.12 2.34
CA ARG A 59 2.77 -0.34 1.44
C ARG A 59 2.90 0.46 0.15
N GLN A 60 3.26 1.75 0.19
CA GLN A 60 3.39 2.55 -1.03
C GLN A 60 4.40 1.96 -2.01
N PHE A 61 5.53 1.46 -1.50
CA PHE A 61 6.51 0.77 -2.33
C PHE A 61 5.90 -0.46 -3.02
N LEU A 62 5.16 -1.27 -2.26
CA LEU A 62 4.52 -2.47 -2.80
C LEU A 62 3.45 -2.14 -3.83
N VAL A 63 2.65 -1.08 -3.63
CA VAL A 63 1.69 -0.58 -4.62
C VAL A 63 2.38 -0.18 -5.92
N VAL A 64 3.45 0.62 -5.83
CA VAL A 64 4.23 1.04 -7.01
C VAL A 64 4.81 -0.16 -7.74
N LEU A 65 5.36 -1.14 -7.01
CA LEU A 65 5.90 -2.38 -7.59
C LEU A 65 4.82 -3.18 -8.32
N ILE A 66 3.63 -3.34 -7.73
CA ILE A 66 2.51 -4.06 -8.35
C ILE A 66 2.04 -3.34 -9.62
N VAL A 67 1.84 -2.02 -9.57
CA VAL A 67 1.43 -1.22 -10.72
C VAL A 67 2.47 -1.29 -11.83
N PHE A 68 3.76 -1.25 -11.48
CA PHE A 68 4.85 -1.40 -12.45
C PHE A 68 4.82 -2.76 -13.14
N ILE A 69 4.70 -3.86 -12.38
CA ILE A 69 4.61 -5.22 -12.95
C ILE A 69 3.37 -5.35 -13.83
N LEU A 70 2.21 -4.86 -13.39
CA LEU A 70 0.97 -4.88 -14.18
C LEU A 70 1.13 -4.12 -15.49
N ASN A 71 1.79 -2.95 -15.46
CA ASN A 71 2.04 -2.17 -16.66
C ASN A 71 2.99 -2.89 -17.63
N MET A 72 4.05 -3.52 -17.12
CA MET A 72 4.94 -4.36 -17.95
C MET A 72 4.21 -5.54 -18.59
N MET A 73 3.28 -6.18 -17.87
CA MET A 73 2.49 -7.30 -18.38
C MET A 73 1.53 -6.91 -19.49
N GLY A 74 1.06 -5.65 -19.51
CA GLY A 74 0.14 -5.14 -20.53
C GLY A 74 0.83 -4.40 -21.67
N SER A 75 2.17 -4.32 -21.67
CA SER A 75 2.92 -3.69 -22.75
C SER A 75 2.75 -4.46 -24.07
N ALA A 76 2.50 -3.74 -25.16
CA ALA A 76 2.32 -4.33 -26.47
C ALA A 76 3.64 -4.92 -27.01
N VAL A 77 3.57 -6.13 -27.57
CA VAL A 77 4.67 -6.71 -28.37
C VAL A 77 4.70 -5.98 -29.71
N ALA A 78 5.91 -5.61 -30.17
CA ALA A 78 6.10 -4.98 -31.47
C ALA A 78 5.47 -5.83 -32.59
N ASP A 79 4.75 -5.19 -33.51
CA ASP A 79 4.01 -5.77 -34.64
C ASP A 79 2.73 -6.59 -34.34
N ALA A 80 2.24 -6.61 -33.09
CA ALA A 80 0.96 -7.24 -32.80
C ALA A 80 -0.23 -6.36 -33.21
N THR A 81 -1.09 -6.85 -34.11
CA THR A 81 -2.40 -6.25 -34.41
C THR A 81 -3.36 -6.55 -33.26
N VAL A 82 -3.32 -5.73 -32.21
CA VAL A 82 -4.15 -5.94 -31.02
C VAL A 82 -5.60 -5.50 -31.31
N LEU A 83 -6.52 -6.46 -31.25
CA LEU A 83 -7.98 -6.26 -31.35
C LEU A 83 -8.47 -5.56 -32.64
N GLY A 84 -7.66 -5.52 -33.71
CA GLY A 84 -8.02 -4.82 -34.96
C GLY A 84 -8.08 -3.30 -34.82
N MET A 85 -7.46 -2.73 -33.78
CA MET A 85 -7.39 -1.28 -33.58
C MET A 85 -6.43 -0.61 -34.56
N SER A 86 -6.67 0.67 -34.86
CA SER A 86 -5.73 1.47 -35.66
C SER A 86 -4.38 1.62 -34.95
N ASN A 87 -3.29 1.68 -35.72
CA ASN A 87 -1.93 1.75 -35.17
C ASN A 87 -1.74 2.89 -34.17
N VAL A 88 -2.37 4.05 -34.44
CA VAL A 88 -2.33 5.22 -33.55
C VAL A 88 -3.00 4.94 -32.21
N MET A 89 -4.15 4.26 -32.21
CA MET A 89 -4.88 3.93 -30.98
C MET A 89 -4.12 2.89 -30.15
N ALA A 90 -3.55 1.88 -30.81
CA ALA A 90 -2.73 0.87 -30.15
C ALA A 90 -1.47 1.47 -29.52
N GLU A 91 -0.81 2.40 -30.21
CA GLU A 91 0.37 3.09 -29.69
C GLU A 91 0.03 3.96 -28.48
N ILE A 92 -1.01 4.77 -28.57
CA ILE A 92 -1.43 5.64 -27.46
C ILE A 92 -1.90 4.83 -26.25
N PHE A 93 -2.68 3.76 -26.40
CA PHE A 93 -3.28 3.07 -25.26
C PHE A 93 -2.43 1.92 -24.71
N LEU A 94 -1.73 1.18 -25.57
CA LEU A 94 -0.99 -0.02 -25.18
C LEU A 94 0.52 0.24 -25.05
N ALA A 95 1.11 1.06 -25.93
CA ALA A 95 2.56 1.33 -25.84
C ALA A 95 2.90 2.30 -24.70
N THR A 96 2.04 3.28 -24.42
CA THR A 96 2.24 4.20 -23.27
C THR A 96 1.83 3.58 -21.92
N GLY A 97 1.06 2.49 -21.92
CA GLY A 97 0.52 1.87 -20.71
C GLY A 97 -0.74 2.53 -20.14
N VAL A 98 -1.34 3.53 -20.82
CA VAL A 98 -2.56 4.22 -20.35
C VAL A 98 -3.72 3.25 -20.10
N ALA A 99 -3.93 2.27 -21.00
CA ALA A 99 -4.99 1.26 -20.81
C ALA A 99 -4.78 0.46 -19.51
N MET A 100 -3.52 0.14 -19.21
CA MET A 100 -3.16 -0.58 -18.00
C MET A 100 -3.38 0.26 -16.75
N ILE A 101 -2.94 1.52 -16.77
CA ILE A 101 -3.15 2.47 -15.66
C ILE A 101 -4.63 2.62 -15.35
N LEU A 102 -5.46 2.84 -16.38
CA LEU A 102 -6.92 2.96 -16.22
C LEU A 102 -7.53 1.69 -15.62
N THR A 103 -7.11 0.53 -16.10
CA THR A 103 -7.57 -0.76 -15.57
C THR A 103 -7.20 -0.92 -14.09
N THR A 104 -5.95 -0.60 -13.71
CA THR A 104 -5.49 -0.71 -12.33
C THR A 104 -6.20 0.26 -11.39
N ILE A 105 -6.44 1.50 -11.82
CA ILE A 105 -7.13 2.51 -11.00
C ILE A 105 -8.60 2.14 -10.81
N MET A 106 -9.30 1.84 -11.90
CA MET A 106 -10.75 1.62 -11.87
C MET A 106 -11.12 0.29 -11.23
N ILE A 107 -10.41 -0.80 -11.57
CA ILE A 107 -10.75 -2.15 -11.11
C ILE A 107 -10.00 -2.50 -9.83
N GLY A 108 -8.73 -2.09 -9.72
CA GLY A 108 -7.89 -2.39 -8.57
C GLY A 108 -8.15 -1.45 -7.41
N GLN A 109 -8.04 -0.13 -7.59
CA GLN A 109 -7.93 0.79 -6.46
C GLN A 109 -9.28 1.38 -6.03
N LEU A 110 -9.99 2.07 -6.94
CA LEU A 110 -11.14 2.89 -6.59
C LEU A 110 -12.32 2.09 -6.04
N THR A 111 -12.67 0.97 -6.69
CA THR A 111 -13.76 0.08 -6.24
C THR A 111 -13.53 -0.43 -4.83
N ALA A 112 -12.30 -0.83 -4.52
CA ALA A 112 -11.93 -1.34 -3.21
C ALA A 112 -11.91 -0.24 -2.14
N GLN A 113 -11.45 0.96 -2.48
CA GLN A 113 -11.47 2.11 -1.58
C GLN A 113 -12.90 2.55 -1.23
N VAL A 114 -13.81 2.58 -2.21
CA VAL A 114 -15.23 2.90 -1.97
C VAL A 114 -15.88 1.83 -1.11
N ASN A 115 -15.60 0.55 -1.38
CA ASN A 115 -16.14 -0.55 -0.57
C ASN A 115 -15.62 -0.49 0.88
N ALA A 116 -14.32 -0.26 1.05
CA ALA A 116 -13.70 -0.13 2.36
C ALA A 116 -14.22 1.10 3.13
N ALA A 117 -14.54 2.20 2.44
CA ALA A 117 -15.08 3.40 3.09
C ALA A 117 -16.48 3.16 3.70
N ASN A 118 -17.32 2.33 3.06
CA ASN A 118 -18.65 1.99 3.56
C ASN A 118 -18.61 0.91 4.66
N CYS A 119 -17.78 -0.11 4.51
CA CYS A 119 -17.71 -1.27 5.40
C CYS A 119 -16.26 -1.52 5.86
N MET A 120 -15.69 -0.58 6.62
CA MET A 120 -14.26 -0.62 7.02
C MET A 120 -13.88 -1.89 7.77
N LEU A 121 -14.70 -2.32 8.75
CA LEU A 121 -14.42 -3.47 9.61
C LEU A 121 -14.52 -4.79 8.82
N ASP A 122 -15.60 -4.98 8.07
CA ASP A 122 -15.82 -6.19 7.28
C ASP A 122 -14.78 -6.34 6.16
N PHE A 123 -14.35 -5.21 5.58
CA PHE A 123 -13.35 -5.21 4.51
C PHE A 123 -11.99 -5.73 4.98
N ILE A 124 -11.58 -5.40 6.20
CA ILE A 124 -10.27 -5.82 6.75
C ILE A 124 -10.32 -7.13 7.53
N ASP A 125 -11.50 -7.73 7.73
CA ASP A 125 -11.69 -8.98 8.48
C ASP A 125 -11.32 -10.21 7.64
N ASN A 126 -10.13 -10.19 7.05
CA ASN A 126 -9.64 -11.31 6.25
C ASN A 126 -8.14 -11.52 6.44
N TYR A 127 -7.71 -12.78 6.34
CA TYR A 127 -6.30 -13.16 6.52
C TYR A 127 -5.38 -12.57 5.44
N PHE A 128 -5.94 -12.25 4.27
CA PHE A 128 -5.17 -11.68 3.16
C PHE A 128 -4.74 -10.23 3.45
N MET A 129 -5.57 -9.48 4.16
CA MET A 129 -5.27 -8.15 4.68
C MET A 129 -4.18 -8.24 5.76
N LEU A 130 -4.33 -9.14 6.73
CA LEU A 130 -3.28 -9.39 7.75
C LEU A 130 -1.93 -9.70 7.10
N LEU A 131 -1.92 -10.62 6.12
CA LEU A 131 -0.71 -10.98 5.37
C LEU A 131 -0.11 -9.74 4.70
N SER A 132 -0.92 -8.95 4.01
CA SER A 132 -0.48 -7.74 3.32
C SER A 132 0.08 -6.68 4.28
N THR A 133 -0.48 -6.56 5.48
CA THR A 133 0.07 -5.73 6.55
C THR A 133 1.42 -6.23 7.03
N TYR A 134 1.59 -7.53 7.27
CA TYR A 134 2.90 -8.09 7.62
C TYR A 134 3.94 -7.93 6.52
N VAL A 135 3.57 -8.14 5.25
CA VAL A 135 4.47 -7.94 4.11
C VAL A 135 4.89 -6.48 4.01
N SER A 136 3.96 -5.53 4.19
CA SER A 136 4.28 -4.09 4.16
C SER A 136 5.24 -3.69 5.28
N LEU A 137 5.02 -4.21 6.50
CA LEU A 137 5.93 -4.00 7.62
C LEU A 137 7.29 -4.69 7.42
N ALA A 138 7.32 -5.87 6.79
CA ALA A 138 8.57 -6.56 6.48
C ALA A 138 9.40 -5.83 5.40
N ILE A 139 8.73 -5.21 4.43
CA ILE A 139 9.38 -4.36 3.41
C ILE A 139 9.97 -3.11 4.06
N GLU A 140 9.24 -2.45 4.95
CA GLU A 140 9.83 -1.33 5.72
C GLU A 140 11.02 -1.80 6.55
N PHE A 141 10.87 -2.94 7.25
CA PHE A 141 11.96 -3.53 8.03
C PHE A 141 13.16 -3.90 7.17
N SER A 142 13.01 -4.17 5.87
CA SER A 142 14.13 -4.51 4.99
C SER A 142 15.16 -3.39 4.82
N GLY A 143 14.80 -2.13 5.10
CA GLY A 143 15.70 -0.97 4.97
C GLY A 143 15.68 -0.30 3.61
N LEU A 144 15.03 -0.89 2.59
CA LEU A 144 14.96 -0.33 1.23
C LEU A 144 14.36 1.10 1.17
N LEU A 145 13.61 1.49 2.20
CA LEU A 145 12.85 2.74 2.25
C LEU A 145 13.46 3.79 3.19
N HIS A 146 14.70 3.59 3.64
CA HIS A 146 15.40 4.47 4.60
C HIS A 146 15.42 5.95 4.17
N SER A 147 15.58 6.18 2.86
CA SER A 147 15.62 7.51 2.25
C SER A 147 14.36 8.34 2.51
N VAL A 148 13.21 7.71 2.78
CA VAL A 148 11.96 8.42 3.08
C VAL A 148 12.03 9.12 4.45
N TYR A 149 12.68 8.51 5.44
CA TYR A 149 12.86 9.11 6.76
C TYR A 149 13.81 10.31 6.73
N LEU A 150 14.85 10.29 5.88
CA LEU A 150 15.69 11.46 5.62
C LEU A 150 14.85 12.65 5.16
N VAL A 151 13.99 12.41 4.16
CA VAL A 151 13.12 13.44 3.60
C VAL A 151 12.15 13.94 4.68
N GLN A 152 11.56 13.05 5.48
CA GLN A 152 10.68 13.42 6.59
C GLN A 152 11.40 14.29 7.65
N ILE A 153 12.66 13.99 7.98
CA ILE A 153 13.47 14.79 8.90
C ILE A 153 13.80 16.17 8.30
N ILE A 154 14.13 16.23 7.02
CA ILE A 154 14.40 17.50 6.32
C ILE A 154 13.12 18.36 6.27
N PHE A 155 11.99 17.77 5.88
CA PHE A 155 10.71 18.47 5.84
C PHE A 155 10.23 18.92 7.21
N SER A 156 10.36 18.08 8.25
CA SER A 156 9.98 18.46 9.61
C SER A 156 10.84 19.61 10.14
N LYS A 157 12.14 19.65 9.79
CA LYS A 157 13.03 20.79 10.08
C LYS A 157 12.63 22.07 9.33
N ILE A 158 12.20 21.96 8.07
CA ILE A 158 11.75 23.12 7.28
C ILE A 158 10.41 23.66 7.81
N ILE A 159 9.50 22.76 8.19
CA ILE A 159 8.14 23.11 8.66
C ILE A 159 8.11 23.50 10.14
N GLY A 160 9.14 23.14 10.91
CA GLY A 160 9.26 23.45 12.34
C GLY A 160 8.29 22.65 13.23
N ARG A 161 7.70 21.56 12.72
CA ARG A 161 6.85 20.65 13.52
C ARG A 161 7.64 19.38 13.86
N PRO A 162 7.84 19.05 15.14
CA PRO A 162 8.54 17.83 15.52
C PRO A 162 7.77 16.60 15.07
N ILE A 163 8.49 15.55 14.67
CA ILE A 163 7.89 14.24 14.35
C ILE A 163 7.34 13.67 15.65
N ALA A 164 6.01 13.53 15.74
CA ALA A 164 5.33 12.95 16.89
C ALA A 164 5.49 11.42 16.85
N SER A 165 6.64 10.94 17.32
CA SER A 165 6.89 9.49 17.46
C SER A 165 6.32 9.01 18.79
N ASN A 166 5.54 7.93 18.74
CA ASN A 166 5.07 7.22 19.92
C ASN A 166 6.06 6.14 20.38
N GLU A 167 7.25 6.08 19.79
CA GLU A 167 8.32 5.16 20.18
C GLU A 167 9.36 5.84 21.09
N PRO A 168 9.96 5.09 22.04
CA PRO A 168 11.05 5.60 22.86
C PRO A 168 12.22 6.04 21.98
N GLN A 169 12.89 7.14 22.36
CA GLN A 169 14.02 7.68 21.61
C GLN A 169 15.05 6.58 21.33
N MET A 170 15.34 6.34 20.04
CA MET A 170 16.23 5.28 19.61
C MET A 170 17.62 5.45 20.27
N THR A 171 18.09 4.38 20.91
CA THR A 171 19.42 4.33 21.51
C THR A 171 20.48 4.57 20.42
N GLY A 172 21.62 5.21 20.72
CA GLY A 172 22.62 5.56 19.71
C GLY A 172 23.05 4.40 18.78
N LEU A 173 23.11 3.17 19.30
CA LEU A 173 23.36 1.96 18.52
C LEU A 173 22.20 1.55 17.62
N GLN A 174 20.96 1.74 18.07
CA GLN A 174 19.75 1.51 17.27
C GLN A 174 19.63 2.53 16.15
N ASN A 175 20.01 3.80 16.40
CA ASN A 175 20.10 4.82 15.36
C ASN A 175 21.17 4.46 14.33
N VAL A 176 22.38 4.10 14.76
CA VAL A 176 23.44 3.70 13.82
C VAL A 176 23.05 2.45 13.03
N PHE A 177 22.46 1.45 13.66
CA PHE A 177 21.98 0.24 12.98
C PHE A 177 20.81 0.51 12.05
N PHE A 178 19.92 1.44 12.42
CA PHE A 178 18.86 1.95 11.56
C PHE A 178 19.48 2.57 10.32
N TRP A 179 20.31 3.61 10.47
CA TRP A 179 20.95 4.32 9.36
C TRP A 179 21.91 3.48 8.51
N ALA A 180 22.50 2.42 9.07
CA ALA A 180 23.42 1.53 8.37
C ALA A 180 22.72 0.43 7.54
N ARG A 181 21.44 0.17 7.80
CA ARG A 181 20.60 -0.80 7.09
C ARG A 181 19.84 -0.12 5.95
#